data_AF-A0A3B4B9B3-F1
#
_entry.id   AF-A0A3B4B9B3-F1
#
_cell.length_a   1.000
_cell.length_b   1.000
_cell.length_c   1.000
_cell.angle_alpha   90.00
_cell.angle_beta   90.00
_cell.angle_gamma   90.00
#
_symmetry.space_group_name_H-M   'P 1'
#
loop_
_entity.id
_entity.type
_entity.pdbx_description
1 polymer ?
#
loop_
_entity_poly.entity_id
_entity_poly.type
_entity_poly.pdbx_seq_one_letter_code
_entity_poly.pdbx_strand_id
1 'polypeptide(L)' 'LNPQHVPPPDTTKTQRIASHSHVKGLGLDEAGNAKQAACGLVGQEAAREVI' A
#
# COMPACT_ATOMS: atom_id res chain seq x y z
N LEU A 1 -9.27 25.26 30.08
CA LEU A 1 -9.47 24.84 28.68
C LEU A 1 -8.33 23.90 28.32
N ASN A 2 -8.63 22.65 27.94
CA ASN A 2 -7.61 21.76 27.37
C ASN A 2 -7.30 22.22 25.94
N PRO A 3 -6.03 22.45 25.57
CA PRO A 3 -5.68 22.76 24.20
C PRO A 3 -5.99 21.51 23.35
N GLN A 4 -6.83 21.68 22.33
CA GLN A 4 -7.05 20.62 21.36
C GLN A 4 -5.73 20.33 20.66
N HIS A 5 -5.26 19.09 20.77
CA HIS A 5 -4.12 18.58 20.02
C HIS A 5 -4.50 18.58 18.54
N VAL A 6 -4.13 19.65 17.83
CA VAL A 6 -4.34 19.77 16.39
C VAL A 6 -3.35 18.80 15.72
N PRO A 7 -3.80 17.82 14.92
CA PRO A 7 -2.90 16.94 14.21
C PRO A 7 -2.06 17.76 13.21
N PRO A 8 -0.81 17.34 12.93
CA PRO A 8 0.03 18.01 11.95
C PRO A 8 -0.63 18.00 10.57
N PRO A 9 -0.39 19.01 9.72
CA PRO A 9 -0.94 19.04 8.37
C PRO A 9 -0.41 17.87 7.54
N ASP A 10 -1.31 17.21 6.80
CA ASP A 10 -0.95 16.18 5.84
C ASP A 10 -0.07 16.76 4.72
N THR A 11 1.18 16.31 4.64
CA THR A 11 2.13 16.71 3.58
C THR A 11 2.05 15.82 2.34
N THR A 12 1.05 14.92 2.30
CA THR A 12 0.89 13.91 1.26
C THR A 12 0.53 14.57 -0.09
N LYS A 13 1.38 14.34 -1.09
CA LYS A 13 1.16 14.84 -2.47
C LYS A 13 0.27 13.87 -3.25
N THR A 14 -1.05 14.01 -3.13
CA THR A 14 -2.05 13.12 -3.73
C THR A 14 -1.84 12.86 -5.23
N GLN A 15 -1.39 13.86 -6.00
CA GLN A 15 -1.15 13.72 -7.43
C GLN A 15 -0.06 12.68 -7.78
N ARG A 16 0.93 12.46 -6.89
CA ARG A 16 1.98 11.44 -7.10
C ARG A 16 1.48 10.02 -6.85
N ILE A 17 0.52 9.85 -5.94
CA ILE A 17 -0.01 8.53 -5.54
C ILE A 17 -1.27 8.13 -6.32
N ALA A 18 -1.90 9.07 -7.03
CA ALA A 18 -3.16 8.85 -7.75
C ALA A 18 -3.08 7.66 -8.72
N SER A 19 -1.97 7.54 -9.46
CA SER A 19 -1.74 6.42 -10.39
C SER A 19 -1.67 5.06 -9.71
N HIS A 20 -1.37 5.00 -8.41
CA HIS A 20 -1.27 3.77 -7.62
C HIS A 20 -2.48 3.53 -6.71
N SER A 21 -3.57 4.28 -6.87
CA SER A 21 -4.79 4.14 -6.05
C SER A 21 -5.43 2.74 -6.11
N HIS A 22 -5.12 1.94 -7.12
CA HIS A 22 -5.63 0.58 -7.27
C HIS A 22 -4.83 -0.47 -6.49
N VAL A 23 -3.63 -0.13 -6.02
CA VAL A 23 -2.77 -1.02 -5.22
C VAL A 23 -3.23 -1.00 -3.77
N LYS A 24 -3.72 -2.13 -3.29
CA LYS A 24 -4.32 -2.29 -1.95
C LYS A 24 -3.50 -3.18 -1.00
N GLY A 25 -2.34 -3.65 -1.44
CA GLY A 25 -1.48 -4.56 -0.68
C GLY A 25 -0.58 -5.39 -1.60
N LEU A 26 0.28 -6.23 -1.00
CA LEU A 26 1.25 -7.05 -1.73
C LEU A 26 0.65 -8.28 -2.41
N GLY A 27 -0.56 -8.71 -2.01
CA GLY A 27 -1.24 -9.85 -2.64
C GLY A 27 -0.61 -11.21 -2.31
N LEU A 28 -0.16 -11.38 -1.07
CA LEU A 28 0.47 -12.61 -0.57
C LEU A 28 -0.56 -13.59 -0.01
N ASP A 29 -0.25 -14.88 -0.06
CA ASP A 29 -0.96 -15.93 0.68
C ASP A 29 -0.41 -16.12 2.11
N GLU A 30 -1.01 -17.03 2.87
CA GLU A 30 -0.62 -17.32 4.26
C GLU A 30 0.78 -17.93 4.39
N ALA A 31 1.34 -18.46 3.30
CA ALA A 31 2.69 -19.00 3.24
C ALA A 31 3.72 -17.97 2.73
N GLY A 32 3.31 -16.73 2.45
CA GLY A 32 4.19 -15.66 1.98
C GLY A 32 4.41 -15.63 0.46
N ASN A 33 3.71 -16.45 -0.31
CA ASN A 33 3.85 -16.50 -1.77
C ASN A 33 2.99 -15.44 -2.44
N ALA A 34 3.52 -14.83 -3.50
CA ALA A 34 2.80 -13.84 -4.28
C ALA A 34 1.83 -14.48 -5.25
N LYS A 35 0.58 -13.99 -5.27
CA LYS A 35 -0.41 -14.40 -6.27
C LYS A 35 -0.20 -13.62 -7.56
N GLN A 36 -0.30 -14.32 -8.69
CA GLN A 36 -0.09 -13.75 -10.03
C GLN A 36 -0.92 -12.50 -10.33
N ALA A 37 -2.13 -12.39 -9.77
CA ALA A 37 -2.91 -11.15 -9.79
C ALA A 37 -3.68 -11.00 -8.47
N ALA A 38 -3.24 -10.08 -7.60
CA ALA A 38 -3.89 -9.82 -6.32
C ALA A 38 -3.61 -8.39 -5.83
N CYS A 39 -4.55 -7.83 -5.06
CA CYS A 39 -4.41 -6.51 -4.42
C CYS A 39 -4.02 -5.35 -5.38
N GLY A 40 -4.43 -5.43 -6.66
CA GLY A 40 -4.11 -4.42 -7.67
C GLY A 40 -2.70 -4.54 -8.25
N LEU A 41 -1.95 -5.57 -7.85
CA LEU A 41 -0.65 -5.89 -8.39
C LEU A 41 -0.75 -7.16 -9.26
N VAL A 42 -0.11 -7.17 -10.44
CA VAL A 42 -0.08 -8.31 -11.38
C VAL A 42 1.37 -8.71 -11.66
N GLY A 43 1.74 -9.99 -11.58
CA GLY A 43 3.10 -10.51 -11.78
C GLY A 43 4.10 -10.12 -10.69
N GLN A 44 5.37 -9.86 -11.04
CA GLN A 44 6.46 -9.47 -10.10
C GLN A 44 6.52 -10.35 -8.84
N GLU A 45 6.31 -11.65 -9.01
CA GLU A 45 6.14 -12.59 -7.89
C GLU A 45 7.39 -12.63 -7.01
N ALA A 46 8.58 -12.78 -7.61
CA ALA A 46 9.87 -12.76 -6.91
C ALA A 46 10.18 -11.46 -6.14
N ALA A 47 9.55 -10.33 -6.49
CA ALA A 47 9.73 -9.07 -5.77
C ALA A 47 8.67 -8.86 -4.67
N ARG A 48 7.60 -9.67 -4.67
CA ARG A 48 6.50 -9.63 -3.70
C ARG A 48 6.62 -10.74 -2.66
N GLU A 49 7.19 -11.89 -3.04
CA GLU A 49 7.47 -13.01 -2.15
C GLU A 49 8.30 -12.56 -0.94
N VAL A 50 7.83 -12.94 0.24
CA VAL A 50 8.54 -12.68 1.51
C VAL A 50 9.30 -13.95 1.85
N ILE A 51 10.57 -13.96 1.45
CA ILE A 51 11.56 -14.96 1.89
C ILE A 51 12.02 -14.68 3.32
#